data_AF-A0A397S985-F1
#
_entry.id   AF-A0A397S985-F1
#
_cell.length_a   1.000
_cell.length_b   1.000
_cell.length_c   1.000
_cell.angle_alpha   90.00
_cell.angle_beta   90.00
_cell.angle_gamma   90.00
#
_symmetry.space_group_name_H-M   'P 1'
#
loop_
_entity.id
_entity.type
_entity.pdbx_description
1 polymer ?
#
loop_
_entity_poly.entity_id
_entity_poly.type
_entity_poly.pdbx_seq_one_letter_code
_entity_poly.pdbx_strand_id
1 'polypeptide(L)'
;MATDNERSSQKINEKYCYVLQLYGSLINGQKVIVTLLGIQVFFDVLVPDGETPDECEMKVRDILSGEVETQKIEHIKAFPFRDYHTEKKTYLRIYMSGTSKRKTAIKAVQDNNYETASDDLYSFHHLTMITDRFPISALRRDHTVVFTWDIETQSQELDDPKPLKQICLVDIETEPDPRWTTIVCGNQENLLKAFALCWRAFAPDIQVGFNDSDYDWHFIMERAYHLNILEWIWERMTGKFEMKEEILNFLKLPGCVPIDVRVCLKKRYPHSEVEKEGSLKFFLQKCGLDAKANMSYDKM
;
A
#
# COMPACT_ATOMS: atom_id res chain seq x y z
N MET A 1 12.84 5.80 -9.44
CA MET A 1 12.90 5.27 -8.05
C MET A 1 11.52 4.79 -7.73
N ALA A 2 11.41 3.73 -6.94
CA ALA A 2 10.10 3.21 -6.62
C ALA A 2 9.32 4.20 -5.74
N THR A 3 8.02 4.31 -5.97
CA THR A 3 7.03 5.09 -5.23
C THR A 3 6.20 4.20 -4.32
N ASP A 4 5.94 2.96 -4.76
CA ASP A 4 5.22 1.94 -4.02
C ASP A 4 5.86 0.54 -4.22
N ASN A 5 5.53 -0.40 -3.34
CA ASN A 5 5.92 -1.80 -3.46
C ASN A 5 4.79 -2.75 -3.10
N GLU A 6 4.72 -3.86 -3.82
CA GLU A 6 3.77 -4.92 -3.56
C GLU A 6 4.48 -6.27 -3.48
N ARG A 7 4.01 -7.10 -2.54
CA ARG A 7 4.57 -8.41 -2.27
C ARG A 7 3.49 -9.43 -2.51
N SER A 8 3.81 -10.47 -3.26
CA SER A 8 2.88 -11.56 -3.53
C SER A 8 3.62 -12.90 -3.56
N SER A 9 2.86 -13.99 -3.42
CA SER A 9 3.34 -15.35 -3.72
C SER A 9 2.72 -15.77 -5.05
N GLN A 10 3.53 -16.05 -6.06
CA GLN A 10 3.04 -16.43 -7.39
C GLN A 10 3.53 -17.81 -7.76
N LYS A 11 2.70 -18.58 -8.46
CA LYS A 11 3.07 -19.91 -8.97
C LYS A 11 3.81 -19.74 -10.30
N ILE A 12 5.12 -19.97 -10.30
CA ILE A 12 6.00 -19.89 -11.47
C ILE A 12 6.58 -21.29 -11.69
N ASN A 13 6.36 -21.88 -12.87
CA ASN A 13 6.81 -23.24 -13.20
C ASN A 13 6.43 -24.26 -12.10
N GLU A 14 5.16 -24.24 -11.70
CA GLU A 14 4.56 -25.08 -10.66
C GLU A 14 5.06 -24.86 -9.22
N LYS A 15 6.05 -23.99 -9.01
CA LYS A 15 6.57 -23.65 -7.68
C LYS A 15 6.04 -22.29 -7.24
N TYR A 16 5.63 -22.20 -5.98
CA TYR A 16 5.35 -20.89 -5.37
C TYR A 16 6.67 -20.16 -5.13
N CYS A 17 6.73 -18.93 -5.63
CA CYS A 17 7.87 -18.04 -5.48
C CYS A 17 7.39 -16.73 -4.86
N TYR A 18 8.22 -16.18 -3.97
CA TYR A 18 8.03 -14.82 -3.49
C TYR A 18 8.37 -13.82 -4.60
N VAL A 19 7.46 -12.89 -4.84
CA VAL A 19 7.59 -11.84 -5.86
C VAL A 19 7.50 -10.48 -5.18
N LEU A 20 8.48 -9.63 -5.43
CA LEU A 20 8.47 -8.22 -5.01
C LEU A 20 8.32 -7.35 -6.27
N GLN A 21 7.20 -6.65 -6.37
CA GLN A 21 6.95 -5.66 -7.40
C GLN A 21 7.27 -4.27 -6.84
N LEU A 22 8.08 -3.50 -7.58
CA LEU A 22 8.41 -2.12 -7.26
C LEU A 22 7.82 -1.22 -8.34
N TYR A 23 6.91 -0.33 -7.95
CA TYR A 23 6.25 0.63 -8.84
C TYR A 23 7.02 1.93 -8.83
N GLY A 24 7.12 2.61 -9.96
CA GLY A 24 7.62 3.99 -9.99
C GLY A 24 7.71 4.55 -11.40
N SER A 25 8.48 5.64 -11.53
CA SER A 25 8.66 6.35 -12.80
C SER A 25 10.13 6.41 -13.22
N LEU A 26 10.35 6.32 -14.53
CA LEU A 26 11.62 6.60 -15.19
C LEU A 26 11.87 8.12 -15.24
N ILE A 27 13.11 8.51 -15.56
CA ILE A 27 13.52 9.93 -15.63
C ILE A 27 12.71 10.69 -16.70
N ASN A 28 12.20 10.00 -17.72
CA ASN A 28 11.36 10.59 -18.77
C ASN A 28 9.86 10.57 -18.44
N GLY A 29 9.46 10.23 -17.20
CA GLY A 29 8.06 10.19 -16.76
C GLY A 29 7.28 8.91 -17.10
N GLN A 30 7.87 7.96 -17.85
CA GLN A 30 7.20 6.67 -18.11
C GLN A 30 7.06 5.86 -16.81
N LYS A 31 5.87 5.29 -16.61
CA LYS A 31 5.60 4.36 -15.50
C LYS A 31 6.28 3.02 -15.74
N VAL A 32 6.86 2.45 -14.69
CA VAL A 32 7.57 1.17 -14.73
C VAL A 32 7.24 0.33 -13.51
N ILE A 33 7.13 -0.98 -13.72
CA ILE A 33 7.02 -1.98 -12.66
C ILE A 33 8.25 -2.87 -12.77
N VAL A 34 9.08 -2.89 -11.73
CA VAL A 34 10.23 -3.79 -11.64
C VAL A 34 9.82 -5.01 -10.82
N THR A 35 9.81 -6.18 -11.46
CA THR A 35 9.47 -7.44 -10.81
C THR A 35 10.75 -8.17 -10.40
N LEU A 36 10.98 -8.31 -9.10
CA LEU A 36 12.11 -9.03 -8.54
C LEU A 36 11.69 -10.47 -8.23
N LEU A 37 12.37 -11.41 -8.88
CA LEU A 37 12.19 -12.86 -8.77
C LEU A 37 13.42 -13.50 -8.12
N GLY A 38 13.27 -14.75 -7.65
CA GLY A 38 14.38 -15.51 -7.07
C GLY A 38 14.81 -15.05 -5.67
N ILE A 39 13.98 -14.25 -5.00
CA ILE A 39 14.21 -13.86 -3.61
C ILE A 39 14.02 -15.10 -2.73
N GLN A 40 15.09 -15.50 -2.07
CA GLN A 40 15.06 -16.63 -1.15
C GLN A 40 14.45 -16.21 0.18
N VAL A 41 13.39 -16.90 0.58
CA VAL A 41 12.73 -16.68 1.87
C VAL A 41 13.37 -17.62 2.89
N PHE A 42 14.01 -17.06 3.92
CA PHE A 42 14.68 -17.85 4.95
C PHE A 42 14.50 -17.25 6.35
N PHE A 43 14.79 -18.04 7.36
CA PHE A 43 15.04 -17.59 8.73
C PHE A 43 16.18 -18.43 9.32
N ASP A 44 16.75 -17.95 10.41
CA ASP A 44 17.90 -18.58 11.06
C ASP A 44 17.50 -19.12 12.43
N VAL A 45 17.97 -20.32 12.80
CA VAL A 45 17.80 -20.91 14.12
C VAL A 45 19.16 -20.99 14.80
N LEU A 46 19.28 -20.48 16.01
CA LEU A 46 20.52 -20.55 16.77
C LEU A 46 20.77 -22.00 17.19
N VAL A 47 21.98 -22.51 16.93
CA VAL A 47 22.39 -23.82 17.45
C VAL A 47 22.68 -23.68 18.95
N PRO A 48 22.03 -24.46 19.83
CA PRO A 48 22.25 -24.39 21.27
C PRO A 48 23.70 -24.69 21.67
N ASP A 49 24.17 -24.06 22.75
CA ASP A 49 25.50 -24.30 23.27
C ASP A 49 25.64 -25.78 23.73
N GLY A 50 26.69 -26.45 23.25
CA GLY A 50 26.95 -27.87 23.55
C GLY A 50 26.32 -28.86 22.56
N GLU A 51 25.54 -28.38 21.58
CA GLU A 51 24.97 -29.20 20.51
C GLU A 51 25.74 -29.00 19.19
N THR A 52 25.90 -30.07 18.40
CA THR A 52 26.47 -29.95 17.05
C THR A 52 25.40 -29.46 16.06
N PRO A 53 25.79 -28.77 14.98
CA PRO A 53 24.84 -28.33 13.95
C PRO A 53 24.01 -29.48 13.34
N ASP A 54 24.61 -30.66 13.18
CA ASP A 54 23.92 -31.84 12.64
C ASP A 54 22.85 -32.39 13.61
N GLU A 55 23.14 -32.43 14.91
CA GLU A 55 22.16 -32.83 15.94
C GLU A 55 20.99 -31.85 16.00
N CYS A 56 21.29 -30.55 16.00
CA CYS A 56 20.28 -29.49 15.99
C CYS A 56 19.43 -29.56 14.71
N GLU A 57 20.05 -29.76 13.55
CA GLU A 57 19.34 -29.90 12.28
C GLU A 57 18.39 -31.08 12.29
N MET A 58 18.81 -32.24 12.81
CA MET A 58 17.96 -33.42 12.91
C MET A 58 16.70 -33.14 13.75
N LYS A 59 16.85 -32.50 14.91
CA LYS A 59 15.71 -32.13 15.78
C LYS A 59 14.79 -31.11 15.12
N VAL A 60 15.34 -30.08 14.49
CA VAL A 60 14.56 -29.04 13.81
C VAL A 60 13.83 -29.62 12.59
N ARG A 61 14.45 -30.56 11.86
CA ARG A 61 13.77 -31.26 10.76
C ARG A 61 12.59 -32.10 11.26
N ASP A 62 12.74 -32.78 12.39
CA ASP A 62 11.65 -33.56 12.99
C ASP A 62 10.45 -32.66 13.34
N ILE A 63 10.70 -31.54 14.03
CA ILE A 63 9.69 -30.52 14.37
C ILE A 63 8.98 -30.01 13.10
N LEU A 64 9.75 -29.64 12.07
CA LEU A 64 9.18 -29.05 10.86
C LEU A 64 8.47 -30.07 9.97
N SER A 65 8.86 -31.36 10.01
CA SER A 65 8.28 -32.40 9.16
C SER A 65 6.77 -32.60 9.40
N GLY A 66 6.29 -32.33 10.62
CA GLY A 66 4.88 -32.38 10.98
C GLY A 66 4.08 -31.13 10.59
N GLU A 67 4.76 -30.02 10.28
CA GLU A 67 4.14 -28.70 10.15
C GLU A 67 4.25 -28.13 8.73
N VAL A 68 5.46 -28.12 8.16
CA VAL A 68 5.75 -27.47 6.88
C VAL A 68 6.94 -28.10 6.14
N GLU A 69 6.82 -28.20 4.82
CA GLU A 69 7.93 -28.64 3.97
C GLU A 69 9.04 -27.57 3.88
N THR A 70 10.27 -27.98 4.20
CA THR A 70 11.49 -27.17 4.09
C THR A 70 12.19 -27.40 2.74
N GLN A 71 12.81 -26.36 2.16
CA GLN A 71 13.51 -26.51 0.88
C GLN A 71 14.98 -26.91 1.06
N LYS A 72 15.68 -26.20 1.95
CA LYS A 72 17.10 -26.37 2.20
C LYS A 72 17.43 -25.90 3.62
N ILE A 73 18.39 -26.54 4.26
CA ILE A 73 19.00 -26.07 5.50
C ILE A 73 20.49 -25.91 5.24
N GLU A 74 21.07 -24.79 5.68
CA GLU A 74 22.50 -24.51 5.60
C GLU A 74 23.05 -24.19 6.99
N HIS A 75 24.27 -24.63 7.28
CA HIS A 75 24.97 -24.21 8.49
C HIS A 75 25.75 -22.95 8.20
N ILE A 76 25.51 -21.90 8.97
CA ILE A 76 26.17 -20.61 8.82
C ILE A 76 26.77 -20.15 10.14
N LYS A 77 27.73 -19.22 10.07
CA LYS A 77 28.24 -18.50 11.24
C LYS A 77 27.96 -17.01 11.10
N ALA A 78 27.26 -16.44 12.07
CA ALA A 78 26.88 -15.03 12.08
C ALA A 78 27.01 -14.44 13.49
N PHE A 79 27.12 -13.11 13.58
CA PHE A 79 27.02 -12.44 14.88
C PHE A 79 25.54 -12.44 15.31
N PRO A 80 25.25 -12.78 16.58
CA PRO A 80 23.90 -12.62 17.10
C PRO A 80 23.44 -11.17 16.98
N PHE A 81 22.15 -11.00 16.69
CA PHE A 81 21.55 -9.66 16.56
C PHE A 81 21.28 -9.01 17.92
N ARG A 82 20.98 -9.83 18.94
CA ARG A 82 20.77 -9.39 20.31
C ARG A 82 22.10 -9.35 21.05
N ASP A 83 22.25 -8.35 21.90
CA ASP A 83 23.43 -8.13 22.74
C ASP A 83 24.75 -7.91 21.96
N TYR A 84 25.79 -7.58 22.71
CA TYR A 84 27.13 -7.38 22.16
C TYR A 84 27.92 -8.68 22.22
N HIS A 85 28.35 -9.16 21.04
CA HIS A 85 29.16 -10.38 20.91
C HIS A 85 30.43 -10.10 20.13
N THR A 86 31.57 -10.58 20.63
CA THR A 86 32.87 -10.52 19.94
C THR A 86 33.11 -11.70 19.01
N GLU A 87 32.30 -12.75 19.12
CA GLU A 87 32.43 -13.99 18.37
C GLU A 87 31.14 -14.34 17.62
N LYS A 88 31.28 -15.03 16.49
CA LYS A 88 30.15 -15.52 15.70
C LYS A 88 29.60 -16.81 16.31
N LYS A 89 28.29 -16.91 16.41
CA LYS A 89 27.58 -18.16 16.75
C LYS A 89 27.19 -18.93 15.48
N THR A 90 26.93 -20.22 15.66
CA THR A 90 26.47 -21.11 14.59
C THR A 90 24.95 -21.08 14.49
N TYR A 91 24.43 -21.00 13.27
CA TYR A 91 23.00 -20.99 12.99
C TYR A 91 22.67 -22.00 11.89
N LEU A 92 21.43 -22.51 11.93
CA LEU A 92 20.79 -23.20 10.83
C LEU A 92 19.95 -22.22 10.03
N ARG A 93 20.35 -21.94 8.79
CA ARG A 93 19.54 -21.15 7.85
C ARG A 93 18.56 -22.05 7.14
N ILE A 94 17.27 -21.82 7.36
CA ILE A 94 16.19 -22.66 6.83
C ILE A 94 15.48 -21.90 5.72
N TYR A 95 15.57 -22.43 4.51
CA TYR A 95 14.92 -21.89 3.31
C TYR A 95 13.52 -22.45 3.15
N MET A 96 12.58 -21.56 2.87
CA MET A 96 11.15 -21.83 2.79
C MET A 96 10.61 -21.43 1.41
N SER A 97 9.58 -22.14 0.96
CA SER A 97 8.94 -21.84 -0.34
C SER A 97 8.10 -20.55 -0.35
N GLY A 98 7.84 -19.94 0.80
CA GLY A 98 7.08 -18.69 0.87
C GLY A 98 6.99 -18.12 2.28
N THR A 99 6.52 -16.87 2.37
CA THR A 99 6.44 -16.11 3.64
C THR A 99 5.45 -16.72 4.62
N SER A 100 4.30 -17.23 4.15
CA SER A 100 3.30 -17.87 5.02
C SER A 100 3.86 -19.14 5.67
N LYS A 101 4.49 -20.03 4.89
CA LYS A 101 5.12 -21.24 5.44
C LYS A 101 6.29 -20.89 6.37
N ARG A 102 7.08 -19.88 6.05
CA ARG A 102 8.13 -19.37 6.95
C ARG A 102 7.55 -18.91 8.29
N LYS A 103 6.43 -18.20 8.29
CA LYS A 103 5.76 -17.77 9.52
C LYS A 103 5.32 -18.95 10.38
N THR A 104 4.75 -20.00 9.77
CA THR A 104 4.41 -21.23 10.48
C THR A 104 5.65 -21.95 11.02
N ALA A 105 6.71 -22.07 10.21
CA ALA A 105 7.97 -22.69 10.61
C ALA A 105 8.60 -21.99 11.83
N ILE A 106 8.68 -20.65 11.79
CA ILE A 106 9.24 -19.85 12.89
C ILE A 106 8.47 -20.15 14.18
N LYS A 107 7.13 -20.14 14.13
CA LYS A 107 6.31 -20.44 15.30
C LYS A 107 6.54 -21.85 15.83
N ALA A 108 6.51 -22.87 14.96
CA ALA A 108 6.74 -24.26 15.38
C ALA A 108 8.09 -24.46 16.07
N VAL A 109 9.15 -23.81 15.55
CA VAL A 109 10.49 -23.85 16.13
C VAL A 109 10.54 -23.13 17.48
N GLN A 110 9.91 -21.94 17.58
CA GLN A 110 9.82 -21.16 18.82
C GLN A 110 9.01 -21.88 19.91
N ASP A 111 7.90 -22.54 19.56
CA ASP A 111 7.04 -23.32 20.47
C ASP A 111 7.80 -24.53 21.07
N ASN A 112 8.87 -24.96 20.41
CA ASN A 112 9.80 -26.00 20.89
C ASN A 112 11.06 -25.41 21.57
N ASN A 113 11.02 -24.15 21.99
CA ASN A 113 12.06 -23.44 22.75
C ASN A 113 13.39 -23.21 22.01
N TYR A 114 13.39 -23.20 20.68
CA TYR A 114 14.56 -22.79 19.91
C TYR A 114 14.56 -21.27 19.70
N GLU A 115 15.74 -20.65 19.83
CA GLU A 115 15.93 -19.24 19.53
C GLU A 115 16.08 -19.02 18.02
N THR A 116 15.32 -18.07 17.49
CA THR A 116 15.33 -17.70 16.07
C THR A 116 15.94 -16.32 15.84
N ALA A 117 16.47 -16.11 14.64
CA ALA A 117 16.96 -14.84 14.11
C ALA A 117 16.57 -14.71 12.63
N SER A 118 16.73 -13.52 12.04
CA SER A 118 16.24 -13.23 10.68
C SER A 118 14.76 -13.64 10.53
N ASP A 119 13.96 -13.41 11.56
CA ASP A 119 12.66 -14.02 11.84
C ASP A 119 11.52 -13.01 11.81
N ASP A 120 11.73 -11.85 11.17
CA ASP A 120 10.71 -10.83 10.96
C ASP A 120 9.42 -11.44 10.40
N LEU A 121 8.40 -11.54 11.26
CA LEU A 121 7.10 -12.16 10.91
C LEU A 121 6.32 -11.29 9.92
N TYR A 122 6.62 -10.00 9.95
CA TYR A 122 6.03 -8.98 9.09
C TYR A 122 7.13 -8.11 8.53
N SER A 123 7.06 -7.86 7.24
CA SER A 123 8.18 -7.31 6.49
C SER A 123 8.29 -5.78 6.56
N PHE A 124 7.67 -5.14 7.56
CA PHE A 124 7.59 -3.68 7.69
C PHE A 124 8.98 -3.03 7.72
N HIS A 125 10.00 -3.75 8.19
CA HIS A 125 11.34 -3.21 8.46
C HIS A 125 12.42 -3.57 7.43
N HIS A 126 12.19 -4.46 6.46
CA HIS A 126 13.26 -4.77 5.47
C HIS A 126 13.46 -3.70 4.40
N LEU A 127 12.54 -2.72 4.32
CA LEU A 127 12.69 -1.61 3.40
C LEU A 127 13.46 -0.43 4.02
N THR A 128 13.66 -0.31 5.34
CA THR A 128 14.36 0.86 5.95
C THR A 128 15.72 1.17 5.34
N MET A 129 16.51 0.16 4.97
CA MET A 129 17.79 0.40 4.28
C MET A 129 17.69 0.87 2.82
N ILE A 130 16.54 0.67 2.16
CA ILE A 130 16.20 1.26 0.85
C ILE A 130 15.33 2.53 1.02
N THR A 131 14.68 2.73 2.18
CA THR A 131 13.59 3.72 2.40
C THR A 131 13.92 4.94 3.23
N ASP A 132 15.16 5.18 3.67
CA ASP A 132 15.54 6.47 4.28
C ASP A 132 15.32 7.69 3.34
N ARG A 133 14.77 7.47 2.15
CA ARG A 133 14.49 8.51 1.15
C ARG A 133 13.06 8.50 0.59
N PHE A 134 12.16 7.60 0.99
CA PHE A 134 11.01 7.26 0.13
C PHE A 134 9.89 8.32 0.00
N PRO A 135 9.43 9.03 1.04
CA PRO A 135 8.48 10.12 0.79
C PRO A 135 9.19 11.32 0.17
N ILE A 136 10.36 11.70 0.71
CA ILE A 136 11.00 12.97 0.37
C ILE A 136 11.63 12.95 -1.03
N SER A 137 12.24 11.84 -1.45
CA SER A 137 12.92 11.82 -2.76
C SER A 137 12.01 11.48 -3.94
N ALA A 138 10.81 10.92 -3.70
CA ALA A 138 9.76 10.84 -4.72
C ALA A 138 9.24 12.26 -5.00
N LEU A 139 8.96 13.02 -3.93
CA LEU A 139 8.56 14.43 -4.01
C LEU A 139 9.65 15.37 -4.58
N ARG A 140 10.91 14.95 -4.65
CA ARG A 140 12.03 15.73 -5.23
C ARG A 140 12.33 15.41 -6.70
N ARG A 141 11.51 14.59 -7.38
CA ARG A 141 11.72 14.24 -8.80
C ARG A 141 10.62 14.83 -9.67
N ASP A 142 11.02 15.31 -10.85
CA ASP A 142 10.23 16.18 -11.73
C ASP A 142 8.99 15.53 -12.41
N HIS A 143 8.61 14.29 -12.08
CA HIS A 143 7.53 13.57 -12.78
C HIS A 143 6.63 12.71 -11.89
N THR A 144 6.58 12.97 -10.58
CA THR A 144 5.57 12.37 -9.71
C THR A 144 4.21 12.99 -9.99
N VAL A 145 3.22 12.17 -10.35
CA VAL A 145 1.85 12.62 -10.58
C VAL A 145 1.07 12.52 -9.27
N VAL A 146 0.73 13.68 -8.72
CA VAL A 146 -0.16 13.80 -7.55
C VAL A 146 -1.57 14.10 -8.06
N PHE A 147 -2.52 13.23 -7.73
CA PHE A 147 -3.92 13.38 -8.07
C PHE A 147 -4.70 13.86 -6.85
N THR A 148 -5.14 15.11 -6.89
CA THR A 148 -6.05 15.69 -5.89
C THR A 148 -7.48 15.63 -6.41
N TRP A 149 -8.40 15.18 -5.57
CA TRP A 149 -9.78 14.92 -5.97
C TRP A 149 -10.71 15.08 -4.77
N ASP A 150 -11.99 15.30 -5.07
CA ASP A 150 -13.09 15.53 -4.13
C ASP A 150 -14.37 15.08 -4.84
N ILE A 151 -15.32 14.50 -4.12
CA ILE A 151 -16.68 14.25 -4.66
C ILE A 151 -17.68 15.22 -4.06
N GLU A 152 -18.63 15.65 -4.87
CA GLU A 152 -19.77 16.44 -4.41
C GLU A 152 -21.06 15.65 -4.68
N THR A 153 -21.82 15.38 -3.63
CA THR A 153 -23.12 14.70 -3.73
C THR A 153 -24.22 15.75 -3.59
N GLN A 154 -24.63 16.32 -4.73
CA GLN A 154 -25.47 17.52 -4.93
C GLN A 154 -24.66 18.84 -4.99
N SER A 155 -24.92 19.64 -6.05
CA SER A 155 -24.13 20.75 -6.64
C SER A 155 -23.50 21.74 -5.63
N GLN A 156 -22.23 22.18 -5.74
CA GLN A 156 -21.60 22.99 -6.81
C GLN A 156 -20.09 23.21 -6.52
N GLU A 157 -19.34 23.71 -7.52
CA GLU A 157 -17.87 23.87 -7.61
C GLU A 157 -17.12 24.63 -6.49
N LEU A 158 -15.81 24.33 -6.36
CA LEU A 158 -14.86 24.99 -5.45
C LEU A 158 -13.46 25.23 -6.09
N ASP A 159 -12.93 26.46 -5.90
CA ASP A 159 -11.57 26.98 -6.23
C ASP A 159 -10.43 26.36 -5.38
N ASP A 160 -9.11 26.58 -5.58
CA ASP A 160 -8.22 26.72 -6.77
C ASP A 160 -6.76 26.55 -6.26
N PRO A 161 -6.07 25.46 -6.63
CA PRO A 161 -4.64 25.52 -6.94
C PRO A 161 -4.39 25.09 -8.39
N LYS A 162 -3.55 25.82 -9.14
CA LYS A 162 -3.24 25.57 -10.56
C LYS A 162 -2.66 24.16 -10.80
N PRO A 163 -3.44 23.17 -11.27
CA PRO A 163 -2.98 21.79 -11.42
C PRO A 163 -2.60 21.53 -12.89
N LEU A 164 -2.03 20.35 -13.18
CA LEU A 164 -1.65 19.97 -14.54
C LEU A 164 -2.87 19.85 -15.49
N LYS A 165 -4.00 19.38 -14.94
CA LYS A 165 -5.31 19.25 -15.61
C LYS A 165 -6.41 19.39 -14.55
N GLN A 166 -7.46 20.15 -14.87
CA GLN A 166 -8.70 20.24 -14.10
C GLN A 166 -9.79 19.50 -14.89
N ILE A 167 -10.36 18.45 -14.30
CA ILE A 167 -11.46 17.69 -14.89
C ILE A 167 -12.61 17.70 -13.91
N CYS A 168 -13.78 18.13 -14.37
CA CYS A 168 -15.04 18.05 -13.64
C CYS A 168 -15.91 16.99 -14.31
N LEU A 169 -16.33 15.98 -13.55
CA LEU A 169 -17.20 14.91 -14.03
C LEU A 169 -18.60 15.16 -13.47
N VAL A 170 -19.58 15.36 -14.35
CA VAL A 170 -20.97 15.65 -13.96
C VAL A 170 -21.91 14.68 -14.65
N ASP A 171 -22.96 14.25 -13.95
CA ASP A 171 -24.00 13.37 -14.48
C ASP A 171 -25.12 14.16 -15.18
N ILE A 172 -25.32 15.42 -14.80
CA ILE A 172 -26.27 16.36 -15.38
C ILE A 172 -25.60 17.41 -16.27
N GLU A 173 -26.37 17.96 -17.22
CA GLU A 173 -25.93 19.09 -18.03
C GLU A 173 -25.60 20.29 -17.14
N THR A 174 -24.39 20.83 -17.28
CA THR A 174 -23.85 21.90 -16.45
C THR A 174 -23.11 22.89 -17.34
N GLU A 175 -23.23 24.18 -17.08
CA GLU A 175 -22.44 25.19 -17.80
C GLU A 175 -20.94 24.96 -17.54
N PRO A 176 -20.11 24.80 -18.58
CA PRO A 176 -18.70 24.50 -18.40
C PRO A 176 -17.93 25.76 -17.97
N ASP A 177 -17.16 25.67 -16.90
CA ASP A 177 -16.13 26.68 -16.60
C ASP A 177 -14.96 26.49 -17.58
N PRO A 178 -14.51 27.54 -18.31
CA PRO A 178 -13.42 27.44 -19.29
C PRO A 178 -12.07 27.04 -18.69
N ARG A 179 -11.90 27.08 -17.36
CA ARG A 179 -10.71 26.57 -16.63
C ARG A 179 -10.71 25.05 -16.56
N TRP A 180 -11.87 24.41 -16.63
CA TRP A 180 -12.06 22.98 -16.43
C TRP A 180 -12.38 22.27 -17.75
N THR A 181 -11.92 21.03 -17.86
CA THR A 181 -12.50 20.10 -18.84
C THR A 181 -13.72 19.45 -18.18
N THR A 182 -14.91 19.90 -18.53
CA THR A 182 -16.17 19.31 -18.03
C THR A 182 -16.59 18.14 -18.92
N ILE A 183 -16.79 16.96 -18.32
CA ILE A 183 -17.29 15.78 -19.00
C ILE A 183 -18.70 15.48 -18.48
N VAL A 184 -19.69 15.70 -19.34
CA VAL A 184 -21.10 15.38 -19.05
C VAL A 184 -21.35 13.91 -19.38
N CYS A 185 -21.60 13.12 -18.35
CA CYS A 185 -21.69 11.66 -18.43
C CYS A 185 -23.12 11.14 -18.66
N GLY A 186 -24.12 11.98 -18.40
CA GLY A 186 -25.55 11.73 -18.64
C GLY A 186 -26.22 10.77 -17.64
N ASN A 187 -25.45 10.04 -16.84
CA ASN A 187 -25.93 9.24 -15.71
C ASN A 187 -24.79 8.88 -14.74
N GLN A 188 -25.15 8.41 -13.55
CA GLN A 188 -24.23 8.03 -12.49
C GLN A 188 -23.28 6.87 -12.87
N GLU A 189 -23.76 5.86 -13.61
CA GLU A 189 -22.94 4.72 -14.02
C GLU A 189 -21.79 5.17 -14.93
N ASN A 190 -22.11 5.99 -15.94
CA ASN A 190 -21.13 6.57 -16.84
C ASN A 190 -20.19 7.54 -16.13
N LEU A 191 -20.66 8.27 -15.11
CA LEU A 191 -19.80 9.14 -14.29
C LEU A 191 -18.73 8.32 -13.58
N LEU A 192 -19.11 7.22 -12.91
CA LEU A 192 -18.16 6.35 -12.24
C LEU A 192 -17.20 5.66 -13.23
N LYS A 193 -17.70 5.27 -14.41
CA LYS A 193 -16.85 4.75 -15.48
C LYS A 193 -15.87 5.80 -16.00
N ALA A 194 -16.30 7.05 -16.19
CA ALA A 194 -15.45 8.15 -16.60
C ALA A 194 -14.35 8.45 -15.56
N PHE A 195 -14.70 8.41 -14.27
CA PHE A 195 -13.72 8.50 -13.18
C PHE A 195 -12.64 7.43 -13.29
N ALA A 196 -13.03 6.16 -13.44
CA ALA A 196 -12.09 5.04 -13.57
C ALA A 196 -11.16 5.19 -14.78
N LEU A 197 -11.69 5.65 -15.92
CA LEU A 197 -10.92 5.89 -17.13
C LEU A 197 -9.96 7.09 -16.97
N CYS A 198 -10.40 8.18 -16.34
CA CYS A 198 -9.55 9.32 -16.04
C CYS A 198 -8.42 8.92 -15.09
N TRP A 199 -8.73 8.20 -14.01
CA TRP A 199 -7.73 7.71 -13.07
C TRP A 199 -6.68 6.85 -13.77
N ARG A 200 -7.11 5.91 -14.63
CA ARG A 200 -6.21 5.07 -15.43
C ARG A 200 -5.33 5.91 -16.37
N ALA A 201 -5.92 6.92 -17.02
CA ALA A 201 -5.19 7.78 -17.95
C ALA A 201 -4.14 8.65 -17.24
N PHE A 202 -4.42 9.12 -16.03
CA PHE A 202 -3.46 9.85 -15.20
C PHE A 202 -2.38 8.95 -14.60
N ALA A 203 -2.72 7.70 -14.27
CA ALA A 203 -1.86 6.74 -13.59
C ALA A 203 -1.14 7.39 -12.38
N PRO A 204 -1.88 7.88 -11.37
CA PRO A 204 -1.29 8.65 -10.28
C PRO A 204 -0.28 7.84 -9.47
N ASP A 205 0.78 8.50 -9.03
CA ASP A 205 1.73 7.92 -8.05
C ASP A 205 1.24 8.13 -6.62
N ILE A 206 0.55 9.25 -6.40
CA ILE A 206 0.02 9.66 -5.11
C ILE A 206 -1.39 10.19 -5.34
N GLN A 207 -2.32 9.75 -4.50
CA GLN A 207 -3.67 10.29 -4.45
C GLN A 207 -3.87 11.01 -3.12
N VAL A 208 -4.40 12.23 -3.19
CA VAL A 208 -4.56 13.09 -2.02
C VAL A 208 -5.99 13.60 -1.99
N GLY A 209 -6.67 13.38 -0.87
CA GLY A 209 -7.98 13.94 -0.60
C GLY A 209 -8.10 14.37 0.85
N PHE A 210 -9.17 15.07 1.18
CA PHE A 210 -9.51 15.38 2.57
C PHE A 210 -10.69 14.52 2.97
N ASN A 211 -10.50 13.59 3.92
CA ASN A 211 -11.53 12.63 4.32
C ASN A 211 -11.91 11.60 3.24
N ASP A 212 -11.05 11.40 2.24
CA ASP A 212 -11.34 10.55 1.09
C ASP A 212 -11.35 9.06 1.44
N SER A 213 -10.56 8.63 2.42
CA SER A 213 -10.57 7.23 2.87
C SER A 213 -11.85 6.85 3.61
N ASP A 214 -12.45 7.79 4.34
CA ASP A 214 -13.63 7.55 5.17
C ASP A 214 -14.95 7.90 4.46
N TYR A 215 -14.92 8.74 3.43
CA TYR A 215 -16.12 9.22 2.73
C TYR A 215 -16.08 8.92 1.23
N ASP A 216 -15.23 9.60 0.47
CA ASP A 216 -15.28 9.61 -0.99
C ASP A 216 -15.12 8.22 -1.60
N TRP A 217 -14.09 7.50 -1.16
CA TRP A 217 -13.85 6.14 -1.62
C TRP A 217 -14.94 5.19 -1.18
N HIS A 218 -15.42 5.31 0.07
CA HIS A 218 -16.49 4.48 0.57
C HIS A 218 -17.75 4.66 -0.28
N PHE A 219 -18.12 5.92 -0.56
CA PHE A 219 -19.25 6.27 -1.40
C PHE A 219 -19.10 5.71 -2.82
N ILE A 220 -17.95 5.93 -3.47
CA ILE A 220 -17.71 5.40 -4.84
C ILE A 220 -17.83 3.88 -4.87
N MET A 221 -17.20 3.18 -3.92
CA MET A 221 -17.19 1.71 -3.90
C MET A 221 -18.58 1.14 -3.62
N GLU A 222 -19.33 1.72 -2.68
CA GLU A 222 -20.72 1.34 -2.39
C GLU A 222 -21.64 1.56 -3.61
N ARG A 223 -21.53 2.73 -4.26
CA ARG A 223 -22.32 3.01 -5.48
C ARG A 223 -21.96 2.09 -6.63
N ALA A 224 -20.68 1.85 -6.87
CA ALA A 224 -20.21 0.93 -7.90
C ALA A 224 -20.66 -0.51 -7.64
N TYR A 225 -20.71 -0.93 -6.37
CA TYR A 225 -21.23 -2.23 -5.96
C TYR A 225 -22.72 -2.37 -6.30
N HIS A 226 -23.54 -1.38 -5.95
CA HIS A 226 -24.98 -1.40 -6.24
C HIS A 226 -25.31 -1.33 -7.73
N LEU A 227 -24.48 -0.65 -8.52
CA LEU A 227 -24.59 -0.58 -9.97
C LEU A 227 -23.99 -1.80 -10.68
N ASN A 228 -23.42 -2.75 -9.93
CA ASN A 228 -22.76 -3.96 -10.45
C ASN A 228 -21.62 -3.65 -11.44
N ILE A 229 -20.87 -2.58 -11.18
CA ILE A 229 -19.70 -2.14 -11.98
C ILE A 229 -18.40 -2.09 -11.18
N LEU A 230 -18.40 -2.51 -9.91
CA LEU A 230 -17.24 -2.42 -9.01
C LEU A 230 -16.00 -3.15 -9.56
N GLU A 231 -16.15 -4.41 -9.96
CA GLU A 231 -15.06 -5.21 -10.53
C GLU A 231 -14.54 -4.60 -11.84
N TRP A 232 -15.45 -4.04 -12.66
CA TRP A 232 -15.08 -3.35 -13.89
C TRP A 232 -14.26 -2.09 -13.59
N ILE A 233 -14.68 -1.25 -12.63
CA ILE A 233 -13.95 -0.05 -12.24
C ILE A 233 -12.55 -0.44 -11.75
N TRP A 234 -12.47 -1.44 -10.89
CA TRP A 234 -11.21 -1.92 -10.33
C TRP A 234 -10.25 -2.42 -11.42
N GLU A 235 -10.71 -3.32 -12.28
CA GLU A 235 -9.90 -3.85 -13.38
C GLU A 235 -9.43 -2.74 -14.33
N ARG A 236 -10.29 -1.76 -14.61
CA ARG A 236 -9.93 -0.64 -15.49
C ARG A 236 -8.89 0.26 -14.86
N MET A 237 -9.01 0.57 -13.58
CA MET A 237 -8.05 1.39 -12.86
C MET A 237 -6.70 0.68 -12.71
N THR A 238 -6.70 -0.51 -12.11
CA THR A 238 -5.47 -1.17 -11.64
C THR A 238 -4.83 -2.07 -12.70
N GLY A 239 -5.59 -2.45 -13.74
CA GLY A 239 -5.18 -3.48 -14.69
C GLY A 239 -5.17 -4.90 -14.11
N LYS A 240 -5.68 -5.09 -12.89
CA LYS A 240 -5.81 -6.37 -12.20
C LYS A 240 -7.27 -6.63 -11.87
N PHE A 241 -7.72 -7.85 -12.13
CA PHE A 241 -9.03 -8.30 -11.67
C PHE A 241 -8.92 -8.74 -10.21
N GLU A 242 -9.83 -8.26 -9.37
CA GLU A 242 -10.03 -8.69 -7.99
C GLU A 242 -11.53 -8.86 -7.76
N MET A 243 -11.91 -9.76 -6.86
CA MET A 243 -13.32 -9.99 -6.55
C MET A 243 -13.85 -8.83 -5.71
N LYS A 244 -15.13 -8.48 -5.87
CA LYS A 244 -15.78 -7.40 -5.11
C LYS A 244 -15.60 -7.51 -3.59
N GLU A 245 -15.58 -8.72 -3.03
CA GLU A 245 -15.34 -8.94 -1.60
C GLU A 245 -13.92 -8.54 -1.18
N GLU A 246 -12.92 -8.76 -2.04
CA GLU A 246 -11.53 -8.35 -1.79
C GLU A 246 -11.40 -6.83 -1.88
N ILE A 247 -12.03 -6.23 -2.89
CA ILE A 247 -12.02 -4.78 -3.14
C ILE A 247 -12.64 -4.01 -1.96
N LEU A 248 -13.78 -4.46 -1.45
CA LEU A 248 -14.50 -3.79 -0.36
C LEU A 248 -13.80 -3.90 1.00
N ASN A 249 -13.02 -4.96 1.23
CA ASN A 249 -12.36 -5.19 2.50
C ASN A 249 -11.17 -4.24 2.72
N PHE A 250 -10.46 -3.86 1.64
CA PHE A 250 -9.28 -3.02 1.77
C PHE A 250 -8.97 -2.28 0.47
N LEU A 251 -9.16 -0.95 0.46
CA LEU A 251 -8.77 -0.12 -0.67
C LEU A 251 -7.23 -0.06 -0.77
N LYS A 252 -6.67 -0.91 -1.62
CA LYS A 252 -5.25 -0.90 -1.97
C LYS A 252 -5.09 -0.68 -3.46
N LEU A 253 -4.71 0.54 -3.83
CA LEU A 253 -4.46 0.91 -5.23
C LEU A 253 -3.00 0.56 -5.59
N PRO A 254 -2.73 -0.51 -6.37
CA PRO A 254 -1.36 -0.91 -6.63
C PRO A 254 -0.60 0.18 -7.39
N GLY A 255 0.57 0.59 -6.90
CA GLY A 255 1.39 1.60 -7.55
C GLY A 255 0.94 3.04 -7.29
N CYS A 256 -0.10 3.25 -6.48
CA CYS A 256 -0.56 4.57 -6.05
C CYS A 256 -0.62 4.62 -4.53
N VAL A 257 -0.03 5.67 -3.93
CA VAL A 257 -0.07 5.88 -2.48
C VAL A 257 -1.23 6.80 -2.13
N PRO A 258 -2.32 6.30 -1.50
CA PRO A 258 -3.38 7.16 -1.01
C PRO A 258 -2.94 7.89 0.27
N ILE A 259 -3.23 9.19 0.34
CA ILE A 259 -2.93 10.05 1.48
C ILE A 259 -4.19 10.84 1.82
N ASP A 260 -4.87 10.41 2.90
CA ASP A 260 -5.92 11.22 3.51
C ASP A 260 -5.30 12.32 4.38
N VAL A 261 -5.43 13.55 3.91
CA VAL A 261 -4.93 14.75 4.57
C VAL A 261 -5.57 14.93 5.95
N ARG A 262 -6.84 14.56 6.13
CA ARG A 262 -7.54 14.65 7.43
C ARG A 262 -6.87 13.74 8.46
N VAL A 263 -6.50 12.51 8.08
CA VAL A 263 -5.78 11.57 8.95
C VAL A 263 -4.39 12.11 9.29
N CYS A 264 -3.66 12.64 8.31
CA CYS A 264 -2.35 13.27 8.54
C CYS A 264 -2.44 14.45 9.53
N LEU A 265 -3.43 15.32 9.37
CA LEU A 265 -3.61 16.49 10.22
C LEU A 265 -4.06 16.10 11.64
N LYS A 266 -4.96 15.13 11.78
CA LYS A 266 -5.34 14.55 13.09
C LYS A 266 -4.14 13.99 13.85
N LYS A 267 -3.16 13.39 13.15
CA LYS A 267 -1.92 12.90 13.76
C LYS A 267 -0.93 14.02 14.10
N ARG A 268 -0.97 15.12 13.36
CA ARG A 268 -0.06 16.26 13.53
C ARG A 268 -0.42 17.13 14.72
N TYR A 269 -1.72 17.34 14.98
CA TYR A 269 -2.20 18.22 16.04
C TYR A 269 -2.63 17.44 17.29
N PRO A 270 -2.54 18.04 18.50
CA PRO A 270 -2.94 17.37 19.74
C PRO A 270 -4.41 16.93 19.72
N HIS A 271 -4.71 15.75 20.26
CA HIS A 271 -6.06 15.19 20.25
C HIS A 271 -7.09 16.16 20.85
N SER A 272 -6.76 16.83 21.96
CA SER A 272 -7.62 17.81 22.64
C SER A 272 -8.03 19.00 21.76
N GLU A 273 -7.29 19.30 20.70
CA GLU A 273 -7.60 20.36 19.74
C GLU A 273 -8.48 19.88 18.59
N VAL A 274 -8.43 18.59 18.27
CA VAL A 274 -9.05 17.99 17.06
C VAL A 274 -10.29 17.16 17.38
N GLU A 275 -10.47 16.77 18.65
CA GLU A 275 -11.57 15.92 19.12
C GLU A 275 -12.97 16.55 18.96
N LYS A 276 -13.03 17.89 18.88
CA LYS A 276 -14.28 18.65 18.70
C LYS A 276 -14.50 19.17 17.28
N GLU A 277 -13.43 19.35 16.51
CA GLU A 277 -13.47 19.89 15.15
C GLU A 277 -12.42 19.19 14.28
N GLY A 278 -12.88 18.47 13.25
CA GLY A 278 -12.04 17.79 12.27
C GLY A 278 -12.46 18.08 10.84
N SER A 279 -13.05 19.26 10.63
CA SER A 279 -13.52 19.76 9.33
C SER A 279 -12.36 20.37 8.54
N LEU A 280 -12.51 20.46 7.22
CA LEU A 280 -11.53 21.12 6.36
C LEU A 280 -11.31 22.58 6.79
N LYS A 281 -12.40 23.31 7.06
CA LYS A 281 -12.37 24.72 7.52
C LYS A 281 -11.52 24.90 8.77
N PHE A 282 -11.69 24.04 9.78
CA PHE A 282 -10.90 24.08 11.01
C PHE A 282 -9.40 23.95 10.72
N PHE A 283 -9.02 22.99 9.88
CA PHE A 283 -7.62 22.76 9.55
C PHE A 283 -7.01 23.84 8.66
N LEU A 284 -7.78 24.41 7.72
CA LEU A 284 -7.34 25.55 6.92
C LEU A 284 -6.96 26.72 7.83
N GLN A 285 -7.82 27.06 8.79
CA GLN A 285 -7.55 28.11 9.78
C GLN A 285 -6.31 27.79 10.62
N LYS A 286 -6.15 26.54 11.09
CA LYS A 286 -4.97 26.11 11.85
C LYS A 286 -3.67 26.23 11.05
N CYS A 287 -3.74 26.02 9.74
CA CYS A 287 -2.60 26.16 8.84
C CYS A 287 -2.37 27.59 8.36
N GLY A 288 -3.19 28.56 8.79
CA GLY A 288 -3.10 29.96 8.34
C GLY A 288 -3.49 30.15 6.87
N LEU A 289 -4.33 29.27 6.33
CA LEU A 289 -4.85 29.32 4.96
C LEU A 289 -6.25 29.92 4.95
N ASP A 290 -6.62 30.54 3.83
CA ASP A 290 -7.95 31.10 3.65
C ASP A 290 -9.02 30.02 3.71
N ALA A 291 -10.18 30.37 4.27
CA ALA A 291 -11.30 29.45 4.35
C ALA A 291 -11.92 29.25 2.96
N LYS A 292 -12.17 27.99 2.61
CA LYS A 292 -13.02 27.60 1.48
C LYS A 292 -14.43 28.19 1.69
N ALA A 293 -15.05 28.74 0.65
CA ALA A 293 -16.43 29.21 0.73
C ALA A 293 -17.35 28.01 1.01
N ASN A 294 -17.98 27.96 2.19
CA ASN A 294 -18.87 26.86 2.54
C ASN A 294 -20.28 27.16 2.02
N MET A 295 -20.79 26.31 1.13
CA MET A 295 -22.23 26.20 0.91
C MET A 295 -22.85 25.30 1.99
N SER A 296 -24.02 25.70 2.49
CA SER A 296 -24.76 24.90 3.48
C SER A 296 -25.49 23.77 2.76
N TYR A 297 -25.44 22.56 3.32
CA TYR A 297 -26.21 21.41 2.81
C TYR A 297 -27.73 21.71 2.74
N ASP A 298 -28.25 22.60 3.60
CA ASP A 298 -29.67 22.98 3.63
C ASP A 298 -30.04 23.99 2.53
N LYS A 299 -29.05 24.46 1.75
CA LYS A 299 -29.23 25.41 0.65
C LYS A 299 -28.95 24.80 -0.74
N MET A 300 -28.66 23.50 -0.79
CA MET A 300 -28.60 22.68 -2.00
C MET A 300 -29.98 22.07 -2.30
#